data_AF-A0A8H5UF52-F1
#
_entry.id   AF-A0A8H5UF52-F1
#
_cell.length_a   1.000
_cell.length_b   1.000
_cell.length_c   1.000
_cell.angle_alpha   90.00
_cell.angle_beta   90.00
_cell.angle_gamma   90.00
#
_symmetry.space_group_name_H-M   'P 1'
#
loop_
_entity.id
_entity.type
_entity.pdbx_description
1 polymer ?
#
loop_
_entity_poly.entity_id
_entity_poly.type
_entity_poly.pdbx_seq_one_letter_code
_entity_poly.pdbx_strand_id
1 'polypeptide(L)'
;MAKTYTGQECIAIFSDHSPSPGLQEYKKAIEPVSVRLEKDTIIFKNHYDFANLSHLVASWHLVGETGDTTPTPLELLITLPGEESAVDLPSLPNEFRRETWLSIHIFLKNETVWAPQGHEVAWSQMLLSKPRASQLALVIGNRDLVPSLQEFPGKLVVSWPNLDQLFDIDLVSGNLTWANEKGTVLSKGPELSLYRALTQNDLGFGGDGKEWSKFRVAEASTHIQRFTWSVNEDHTVTVKAAVRVAPPVLEWACDADITYTLGFGAISIHVKGGFSGTVPKHIPRLGLTMSLPKVYNKATWFGRGPGESYRDKKEGARFGRWSASIEDLQTKYEWPQENGHKRMATREWEQE
;
A
#
# COMPACT_ATOMS: atom_id res chain seq x y z
N MET A 1 13.54 -27.57 31.74
CA MET A 1 14.23 -26.28 31.47
C MET A 1 13.65 -25.70 30.19
N ALA A 2 12.75 -24.72 30.31
CA ALA A 2 12.25 -24.01 29.14
C ALA A 2 13.39 -23.13 28.61
N LYS A 3 13.86 -23.38 27.39
CA LYS A 3 14.72 -22.44 26.69
C LYS A 3 13.92 -21.15 26.50
N THR A 4 14.26 -20.10 27.23
CA THR A 4 13.86 -18.74 26.91
C THR A 4 14.37 -18.43 25.52
N TYR A 5 13.48 -18.52 24.53
CA TYR A 5 13.74 -18.09 23.17
C TYR A 5 13.84 -16.56 23.21
N THR A 6 15.05 -16.03 23.28
CA THR A 6 15.33 -14.64 22.92
C THR A 6 15.08 -14.58 21.41
N GLY A 7 13.97 -13.97 20.99
CA GLY A 7 13.58 -13.90 19.58
C GLY A 7 14.71 -13.41 18.67
N GLN A 8 14.58 -13.63 17.36
CA GLN A 8 15.53 -13.03 16.42
C GLN A 8 15.51 -11.51 16.57
N GLU A 9 16.64 -10.96 16.96
CA GLU A 9 16.86 -9.52 17.00
C GLU A 9 17.22 -9.06 15.58
N CYS A 10 16.54 -8.01 15.11
CA CYS A 10 16.68 -7.31 13.82
C CYS A 10 17.70 -7.88 12.83
N ILE A 11 17.24 -8.77 11.95
CA ILE A 11 18.07 -9.30 10.88
C ILE A 11 18.16 -8.24 9.76
N ALA A 12 19.25 -7.48 9.74
CA ALA A 12 19.56 -6.58 8.63
C ALA A 12 19.77 -7.34 7.31
N ILE A 13 20.26 -8.58 7.38
CA ILE A 13 20.59 -9.42 6.23
C ILE A 13 20.19 -10.86 6.54
N PHE A 14 19.47 -11.52 5.64
CA PHE A 14 19.05 -12.92 5.82
C PHE A 14 20.26 -13.88 5.93
N SER A 15 20.01 -15.11 6.39
CA SER A 15 21.06 -16.14 6.54
C SER A 15 21.83 -16.47 5.24
N ASP A 16 21.26 -16.20 4.07
CA ASP A 16 21.90 -16.35 2.76
C ASP A 16 22.65 -15.08 2.28
N HIS A 17 22.81 -14.10 3.17
CA HIS A 17 23.41 -12.80 2.92
C HIS A 17 22.60 -11.86 1.99
N SER A 18 21.36 -12.21 1.66
CA SER A 18 20.48 -11.32 0.91
C SER A 18 19.99 -10.15 1.78
N PRO A 19 19.85 -8.94 1.20
CA PRO A 19 19.47 -7.75 1.96
C PRO A 19 18.02 -7.83 2.44
N SER A 20 17.80 -7.57 3.73
CA SER A 20 16.43 -7.43 4.24
C SER A 20 15.83 -6.08 3.85
N PRO A 21 14.49 -5.92 3.91
CA PRO A 21 13.86 -4.60 3.81
C PRO A 21 14.37 -3.59 4.84
N GLY A 22 14.83 -4.05 6.01
CA GLY A 22 15.42 -3.19 7.03
C GLY A 22 16.74 -2.56 6.60
N LEU A 23 17.56 -3.28 5.82
CA LEU A 23 18.82 -2.73 5.31
C LEU A 23 18.60 -1.64 4.28
N GLN A 24 17.53 -1.72 3.48
CA GLN A 24 17.16 -0.65 2.54
C GLN A 24 16.76 0.64 3.27
N GLU A 25 16.01 0.51 4.36
CA GLU A 25 15.67 1.66 5.22
C GLU A 25 16.94 2.23 5.86
N TYR A 26 17.83 1.38 6.36
CA TYR A 26 19.10 1.82 6.94
C TYR A 26 19.96 2.54 5.92
N LYS A 27 20.15 1.98 4.71
CA LYS A 27 20.88 2.62 3.60
C LYS A 27 20.37 4.04 3.35
N LYS A 28 19.05 4.24 3.36
CA LYS A 28 18.44 5.55 3.20
C LYS A 28 18.69 6.47 4.40
N ALA A 29 18.57 5.96 5.62
CA ALA A 29 18.74 6.74 6.84
C ALA A 29 20.18 7.27 7.02
N ILE A 30 21.18 6.55 6.49
CA ILE A 30 22.60 6.91 6.61
C ILE A 30 23.20 7.50 5.32
N GLU A 31 22.37 7.95 4.38
CA GLU A 31 22.88 8.46 3.12
C GLU A 31 23.83 9.66 3.34
N PRO A 32 24.98 9.71 2.65
CA PRO A 32 26.00 10.73 2.90
C PRO A 32 25.64 12.10 2.32
N VAL A 33 24.56 12.18 1.54
CA VAL A 33 24.08 13.43 0.93
C VAL A 33 22.56 13.47 1.06
N SER A 34 22.03 14.51 1.71
CA SER A 34 20.59 14.75 1.72
C SER A 34 20.23 15.89 0.77
N VAL A 35 19.09 15.77 0.09
CA VAL A 35 18.63 16.76 -0.88
C VAL A 35 17.27 17.31 -0.48
N ARG A 36 17.08 18.62 -0.58
CA ARG A 36 15.80 19.28 -0.34
C ARG A 36 15.53 20.33 -1.41
N LEU A 37 14.25 20.54 -1.71
CA LEU A 37 13.79 21.57 -2.64
C LEU A 37 13.31 22.79 -1.85
N GLU A 38 13.91 23.95 -2.11
CA GLU A 38 13.49 25.25 -1.60
C GLU A 38 13.06 26.14 -2.76
N LYS A 39 11.75 26.30 -2.97
CA LYS A 39 11.19 27.00 -4.14
C LYS A 39 11.73 26.40 -5.43
N ASP A 40 12.56 27.16 -6.16
CA ASP A 40 13.15 26.80 -7.44
C ASP A 40 14.65 26.46 -7.30
N THR A 41 15.10 26.09 -6.10
CA THR A 41 16.49 25.76 -5.81
C THR A 41 16.60 24.41 -5.13
N ILE A 42 17.49 23.56 -5.63
CA ILE A 42 17.83 22.27 -5.05
C ILE A 42 19.03 22.46 -4.13
N ILE A 43 18.85 22.11 -2.87
CA ILE A 43 19.89 22.21 -1.83
C ILE A 43 20.46 20.82 -1.56
N PHE A 44 21.77 20.67 -1.73
CA PHE A 44 22.53 19.47 -1.37
C PHE A 44 23.27 19.71 -0.05
N LYS A 45 23.08 18.83 0.92
CA LYS A 45 23.85 18.81 2.17
C LYS A 45 24.87 17.70 2.14
N ASN A 46 26.14 18.03 2.35
CA ASN A 46 27.20 17.06 2.53
C ASN A 46 27.30 16.60 3.99
N HIS A 47 27.12 15.30 4.25
CA HIS A 47 27.27 14.68 5.58
C HIS A 47 28.59 13.94 5.76
N TYR A 48 29.50 13.96 4.78
CA TYR A 48 30.86 13.47 4.99
C TYR A 48 31.62 14.37 5.97
N ASP A 49 32.47 13.74 6.79
CA ASP A 49 33.37 14.45 7.72
C ASP A 49 34.65 14.97 7.05
N PHE A 50 35.09 14.33 5.96
CA PHE A 50 36.40 14.59 5.34
C PHE A 50 36.38 14.78 3.82
N ALA A 51 35.40 14.20 3.11
CA ALA A 51 35.31 14.26 1.65
C ALA A 51 34.38 15.38 1.19
N ASN A 52 34.77 16.10 0.14
CA ASN A 52 33.84 16.93 -0.62
C ASN A 52 33.01 16.07 -1.59
N LEU A 53 32.07 16.65 -2.33
CA LEU A 53 31.19 15.90 -3.25
C LEU A 53 31.77 15.65 -4.67
N SER A 54 33.05 15.97 -4.93
CA SER A 54 33.63 15.89 -6.29
C SER A 54 33.77 14.47 -6.86
N HIS A 55 33.71 13.45 -5.99
CA HIS A 55 33.70 12.03 -6.37
C HIS A 55 32.31 11.50 -6.75
N LEU A 56 31.27 12.35 -6.68
CA LEU A 56 29.89 11.98 -6.99
C LEU A 56 29.41 12.68 -8.27
N VAL A 57 28.36 12.11 -8.86
CA VAL A 57 27.58 12.70 -9.95
C VAL A 57 26.10 12.60 -9.61
N ALA A 58 25.31 13.58 -10.03
CA ALA A 58 23.87 13.60 -9.80
C ALA A 58 23.10 13.51 -11.12
N SER A 59 21.91 12.90 -11.06
CA SER A 59 20.92 12.96 -12.13
C SER A 59 19.53 13.17 -11.54
N TRP A 60 18.61 13.64 -12.38
CA TRP A 60 17.23 13.83 -12.00
C TRP A 60 16.27 13.33 -13.07
N HIS A 61 15.06 12.99 -12.67
CA HIS A 61 13.93 12.73 -13.57
C HIS A 61 12.61 12.99 -12.85
N LEU A 62 11.53 13.08 -13.63
CA LEU A 62 10.17 13.11 -13.12
C LEU A 62 9.62 11.70 -13.02
N VAL A 63 8.93 11.43 -11.92
CA VAL A 63 8.24 10.18 -11.63
C VAL A 63 6.74 10.45 -11.55
N GLY A 64 5.95 9.66 -12.27
CA GLY A 64 4.50 9.83 -12.34
C GLY A 64 3.75 8.54 -12.68
N GLU A 65 2.42 8.56 -12.53
CA GLU A 65 1.55 7.40 -12.75
C GLU A 65 1.65 6.82 -14.17
N THR A 66 1.90 7.68 -15.16
CA THR A 66 2.01 7.32 -16.58
C THR A 66 3.41 6.88 -16.99
N GLY A 67 4.35 6.81 -16.04
CA GLY A 67 5.75 6.48 -16.27
C GLY A 67 6.69 7.65 -15.99
N ASP A 68 7.99 7.31 -15.99
CA ASP A 68 9.07 8.22 -15.62
C ASP A 68 9.69 8.88 -16.86
N THR A 69 10.20 10.10 -16.71
CA THR A 69 11.00 10.72 -17.78
C THR A 69 12.41 10.14 -17.79
N THR A 70 13.14 10.31 -18.89
CA THR A 70 14.55 9.90 -18.97
C THR A 70 15.40 10.66 -17.93
N PRO A 71 16.26 9.95 -17.18
CA PRO A 71 17.25 10.58 -16.31
C PRO A 71 18.14 11.57 -17.07
N THR A 72 18.24 12.78 -16.54
CA THR A 72 19.07 13.86 -17.08
C THR A 72 20.14 14.23 -16.06
N PRO A 73 21.40 14.52 -16.48
CA PRO A 73 22.43 14.99 -15.57
C PRO A 73 21.97 16.23 -14.78
N LEU A 74 22.35 16.29 -13.51
CA LEU A 74 22.14 17.44 -12.63
C LEU A 74 23.51 17.96 -12.18
N GLU A 75 23.69 19.27 -12.18
CA GLU A 75 24.91 19.88 -11.67
C GLU A 75 25.06 19.55 -10.17
N LEU A 76 26.28 19.19 -9.77
CA LEU A 76 26.66 18.96 -8.38
C LEU A 76 27.93 19.74 -8.09
N LEU A 77 27.81 20.78 -7.28
CA LEU A 77 28.93 21.65 -6.94
C LEU A 77 29.89 20.97 -5.95
N ILE A 78 31.17 21.34 -5.99
CA ILE A 78 32.15 20.93 -4.98
C ILE A 78 31.72 21.51 -3.64
N THR A 79 31.10 20.68 -2.81
CA THR A 79 30.59 21.05 -1.49
C THR A 79 31.50 20.45 -0.44
N LEU A 80 32.08 21.28 0.44
CA LEU A 80 33.01 20.81 1.48
C LEU A 80 32.30 19.94 2.54
N PRO A 81 33.05 19.16 3.34
CA PRO A 81 32.50 18.40 4.46
C PRO A 81 31.59 19.25 5.36
N GLY A 82 30.40 18.75 5.67
CA GLY A 82 29.44 19.43 6.53
C GLY A 82 28.79 20.69 5.94
N GLU A 83 29.06 21.06 4.68
CA GLU A 83 28.48 22.27 4.04
C GLU A 83 27.24 21.97 3.18
N GLU A 84 26.57 23.03 2.75
CA GLU A 84 25.46 22.99 1.78
C GLU A 84 25.86 23.67 0.48
N SER A 85 25.34 23.20 -0.64
CA SER A 85 25.37 23.89 -1.93
C SER A 85 23.98 23.97 -2.55
N ALA A 86 23.81 24.93 -3.44
CA ALA A 86 22.55 25.25 -4.08
C ALA A 86 22.74 25.23 -5.60
N VAL A 87 21.83 24.56 -6.31
CA VAL A 87 21.73 24.60 -7.77
C VAL A 87 20.31 24.92 -8.19
N ASP A 88 20.17 25.58 -9.33
CA ASP A 88 18.85 25.93 -9.85
C ASP A 88 18.06 24.67 -10.23
N LEU A 89 16.76 24.69 -9.97
CA LEU A 89 15.84 23.65 -10.41
C LEU A 89 15.82 23.65 -11.95
N PRO A 90 15.99 22.49 -12.61
CA PRO A 90 15.87 22.39 -14.05
C PRO A 90 14.49 22.84 -14.54
N SER A 91 14.40 23.28 -15.81
CA SER A 91 13.12 23.66 -16.40
C SER A 91 12.13 22.50 -16.36
N LEU A 92 11.03 22.68 -15.64
CA LEU A 92 9.95 21.72 -15.51
C LEU A 92 8.81 22.02 -16.49
N PRO A 93 7.93 21.05 -16.79
CA PRO A 93 6.69 21.32 -17.50
C PRO A 93 5.83 22.36 -16.75
N ASN A 94 5.15 23.24 -17.50
CA ASN A 94 4.31 24.29 -16.92
C ASN A 94 3.11 23.75 -16.13
N GLU A 95 2.63 22.55 -16.45
CA GLU A 95 1.48 21.93 -15.80
C GLU A 95 1.69 20.44 -15.57
N PHE A 96 1.28 19.99 -14.39
CA PHE A 96 1.19 18.58 -14.04
C PHE A 96 -0.28 18.17 -13.97
N ARG A 97 -0.66 17.17 -14.77
CA ARG A 97 -2.05 16.67 -14.79
C ARG A 97 -2.37 15.70 -13.65
N ARG A 98 -1.35 15.01 -13.14
CA ARG A 98 -1.42 13.96 -12.13
C ARG A 98 -0.42 14.24 -11.01
N GLU A 99 -0.35 13.32 -10.05
CA GLU A 99 0.73 13.32 -9.06
C GLU A 99 2.07 13.21 -9.77
N THR A 100 3.03 14.04 -9.37
CA THR A 100 4.36 14.06 -9.98
C THR A 100 5.42 14.35 -8.93
N TRP A 101 6.46 13.54 -8.93
CA TRP A 101 7.60 13.63 -8.05
C TRP A 101 8.84 14.01 -8.84
N LEU A 102 9.64 14.93 -8.31
CA LEU A 102 11.02 15.12 -8.73
C LEU A 102 11.89 14.08 -8.02
N SER A 103 12.56 13.23 -8.78
CA SER A 103 13.50 12.24 -8.24
C SER A 103 14.93 12.67 -8.56
N ILE A 104 15.78 12.78 -7.54
CA ILE A 104 17.20 13.09 -7.65
C ILE A 104 18.00 11.88 -7.16
N HIS A 105 18.99 11.48 -7.93
CA HIS A 105 19.83 10.31 -7.66
C HIS A 105 21.30 10.71 -7.70
N ILE A 106 22.08 10.21 -6.76
CA ILE A 106 23.50 10.54 -6.61
C ILE A 106 24.32 9.25 -6.64
N PHE A 107 25.32 9.22 -7.51
CA PHE A 107 26.10 8.04 -7.82
C PHE A 107 27.60 8.28 -7.67
N LEU A 108 28.35 7.19 -7.43
CA LEU A 108 29.80 7.21 -7.54
C LEU A 108 30.23 7.55 -8.97
N LYS A 109 31.07 8.57 -9.12
CA LYS A 109 31.63 8.98 -10.41
C LYS A 109 32.60 7.96 -10.98
N ASN A 110 33.38 7.31 -10.11
CA ASN A 110 34.39 6.30 -10.45
C ASN A 110 34.21 5.06 -9.56
N GLU A 111 34.78 3.93 -9.97
CA GLU A 111 34.83 2.73 -9.14
C GLU A 111 35.66 2.93 -7.87
N THR A 112 35.33 2.15 -6.84
CA THR A 112 36.01 2.12 -5.55
C THR A 112 36.23 0.67 -5.13
N VAL A 113 37.01 0.46 -4.07
CA VAL A 113 37.27 -0.89 -3.54
C VAL A 113 36.02 -1.65 -3.08
N TRP A 114 34.92 -0.95 -2.79
CA TRP A 114 33.69 -1.54 -2.22
C TRP A 114 32.49 -1.49 -3.16
N ALA A 115 32.53 -0.68 -4.23
CA ALA A 115 31.45 -0.60 -5.20
C ALA A 115 31.92 -0.11 -6.58
N PRO A 116 31.25 -0.55 -7.66
CA PRO A 116 31.55 -0.11 -9.01
C PRO A 116 31.16 1.36 -9.24
N GLN A 117 31.68 1.94 -10.34
CA GLN A 117 31.18 3.19 -10.88
C GLN A 117 29.67 3.12 -11.10
N GLY A 118 28.95 4.20 -10.79
CA GLY A 118 27.49 4.25 -10.94
C GLY A 118 26.73 3.61 -9.77
N HIS A 119 27.39 3.19 -8.70
CA HIS A 119 26.70 2.81 -7.47
C HIS A 119 25.98 4.01 -6.85
N GLU A 120 24.69 3.87 -6.59
CA GLU A 120 23.86 4.91 -6.00
C GLU A 120 24.08 5.00 -4.49
N VAL A 121 24.58 6.16 -4.03
CA VAL A 121 24.89 6.42 -2.62
C VAL A 121 23.78 7.16 -1.89
N ALA A 122 22.99 7.96 -2.60
CA ALA A 122 21.90 8.74 -2.04
C ALA A 122 20.85 9.01 -3.11
N TRP A 123 19.61 9.24 -2.69
CA TRP A 123 18.52 9.64 -3.57
C TRP A 123 17.47 10.43 -2.79
N SER A 124 16.68 11.26 -3.45
CA SER A 124 15.59 12.00 -2.80
C SER A 124 14.42 12.21 -3.74
N GLN A 125 13.20 12.24 -3.20
CA GLN A 125 11.98 12.50 -3.96
C GLN A 125 11.20 13.65 -3.31
N MET A 126 10.87 14.65 -4.12
CA MET A 126 10.08 15.82 -3.70
C MET A 126 8.79 15.88 -4.51
N LEU A 127 7.65 16.03 -3.82
CA LEU A 127 6.35 16.13 -4.47
C LEU A 127 6.21 17.49 -5.15
N LEU A 128 6.11 17.52 -6.48
CA LEU A 128 5.91 18.74 -7.26
C LEU A 128 4.43 19.06 -7.45
N SER A 129 3.64 18.02 -7.72
CA SER A 129 2.21 18.13 -7.96
C SER A 129 1.48 17.15 -7.07
N LYS A 130 0.59 17.66 -6.22
CA LYS A 130 -0.25 16.81 -5.39
C LYS A 130 -1.19 15.98 -6.27
N PRO A 131 -1.51 14.75 -5.85
CA PRO A 131 -2.61 14.04 -6.50
C PRO A 131 -3.86 14.91 -6.41
N ARG A 132 -4.55 15.12 -7.54
CA ARG A 132 -5.93 15.59 -7.48
C ARG A 132 -6.69 14.63 -6.57
N ALA A 133 -7.62 15.13 -5.76
CA ALA A 133 -8.52 14.25 -5.02
C ALA A 133 -9.07 13.25 -6.03
N SER A 134 -8.77 11.97 -5.82
CA SER A 134 -9.24 10.90 -6.68
C SER A 134 -10.72 10.95 -6.43
N GLN A 135 -11.45 11.46 -7.42
CA GLN A 135 -12.79 10.96 -7.60
C GLN A 135 -12.54 9.47 -7.81
N LEU A 136 -12.77 8.68 -6.75
CA LEU A 136 -12.86 7.23 -6.85
C LEU A 136 -13.58 6.97 -8.16
N ALA A 137 -13.02 6.14 -9.05
CA ALA A 137 -13.62 5.86 -10.34
C ALA A 137 -15.11 5.70 -10.11
N LEU A 138 -15.89 6.67 -10.60
CA LEU A 138 -17.31 6.69 -10.28
C LEU A 138 -17.84 5.38 -10.83
N VAL A 139 -18.63 4.69 -10.02
CA VAL A 139 -19.45 3.60 -10.54
C VAL A 139 -20.47 4.32 -11.43
N ILE A 140 -20.18 4.37 -12.73
CA ILE A 140 -21.02 5.08 -13.68
C ILE A 140 -22.23 4.20 -13.93
N GLY A 141 -23.39 4.68 -13.49
CA GLY A 141 -24.65 4.13 -13.95
C GLY A 141 -24.83 4.36 -15.44
N ASN A 142 -25.43 3.38 -16.12
CA ASN A 142 -25.84 3.52 -17.50
C ASN A 142 -27.35 3.27 -17.56
N ARG A 143 -28.10 4.29 -17.97
CA ARG A 143 -29.56 4.23 -18.03
C ARG A 143 -30.10 3.21 -19.03
N ASP A 144 -29.27 2.77 -19.97
CA ASP A 144 -29.64 1.71 -20.92
C ASP A 144 -29.40 0.30 -20.34
N LEU A 145 -28.70 0.21 -19.21
CA LEU A 145 -28.29 -1.03 -18.56
C LEU A 145 -29.09 -1.26 -17.27
N VAL A 146 -30.31 -1.81 -17.42
CA VAL A 146 -31.19 -2.10 -16.29
C VAL A 146 -30.72 -3.36 -15.53
N PRO A 147 -30.47 -3.30 -14.21
CA PRO A 147 -30.11 -4.46 -13.42
C PRO A 147 -31.29 -5.38 -13.19
N SER A 148 -31.01 -6.68 -13.05
CA SER A 148 -31.94 -7.70 -12.56
C SER A 148 -31.53 -8.10 -11.15
N LEU A 149 -32.49 -8.11 -10.23
CA LEU A 149 -32.30 -8.54 -8.84
C LEU A 149 -33.15 -9.79 -8.60
N GLN A 150 -32.51 -10.87 -8.14
CA GLN A 150 -33.18 -12.11 -7.78
C GLN A 150 -32.85 -12.46 -6.35
N GLU A 151 -33.88 -12.58 -5.52
CA GLU A 151 -33.75 -12.98 -4.12
C GLU A 151 -34.04 -14.47 -3.98
N PHE A 152 -33.17 -15.15 -3.24
CA PHE A 152 -33.30 -16.54 -2.84
C PHE A 152 -33.14 -16.63 -1.31
N PRO A 153 -33.57 -17.73 -0.66
CA PRO A 153 -33.31 -17.93 0.76
C PRO A 153 -31.81 -17.76 1.11
N GLY A 154 -31.48 -16.71 1.87
CA GLY A 154 -30.12 -16.41 2.29
C GLY A 154 -29.20 -15.84 1.20
N LYS A 155 -29.72 -15.42 0.04
CA LYS A 155 -28.89 -14.99 -1.10
C LYS A 155 -29.55 -13.92 -1.95
N LEU A 156 -28.77 -12.93 -2.38
CA LEU A 156 -29.15 -11.93 -3.37
C LEU A 156 -28.25 -12.04 -4.60
N VAL A 157 -28.87 -12.15 -5.77
CA VAL A 157 -28.18 -12.13 -7.05
C VAL A 157 -28.49 -10.82 -7.77
N VAL A 158 -27.46 -10.09 -8.17
CA VAL A 158 -27.56 -8.86 -8.96
C VAL A 158 -26.85 -9.09 -10.29
N SER A 159 -27.53 -8.89 -11.41
CA SER A 159 -26.94 -9.07 -12.73
C SER A 159 -27.31 -7.98 -13.73
N TRP A 160 -26.49 -7.83 -14.76
CA TRP A 160 -26.82 -7.06 -15.96
C TRP A 160 -26.92 -8.03 -17.14
N PRO A 161 -28.14 -8.46 -17.53
CA PRO A 161 -28.34 -9.57 -18.47
C PRO A 161 -27.65 -9.41 -19.83
N ASN A 162 -27.40 -8.17 -20.27
CA ASN A 162 -26.77 -7.89 -21.57
C ASN A 162 -25.23 -7.90 -21.54
N LEU A 163 -24.62 -8.16 -20.38
CA LEU A 163 -23.21 -7.86 -20.12
C LEU A 163 -22.45 -8.99 -19.40
N ASP A 164 -23.06 -10.17 -19.29
CA ASP A 164 -22.49 -11.33 -18.58
C ASP A 164 -21.90 -10.98 -17.20
N GLN A 165 -22.47 -9.98 -16.52
CA GLN A 165 -22.01 -9.50 -15.22
C GLN A 165 -22.94 -9.98 -14.11
N LEU A 166 -22.36 -10.58 -13.09
CA LEU A 166 -23.06 -11.22 -11.98
C LEU A 166 -22.38 -10.89 -10.65
N PHE A 167 -23.16 -10.42 -9.70
CA PHE A 167 -22.80 -10.36 -8.30
C PHE A 167 -23.68 -11.34 -7.51
N ASP A 168 -23.04 -12.19 -6.73
CA ASP A 168 -23.69 -13.17 -5.86
C ASP A 168 -23.34 -12.84 -4.41
N ILE A 169 -24.36 -12.49 -3.63
CA ILE A 169 -24.22 -12.00 -2.27
C ILE A 169 -24.90 -13.00 -1.33
N ASP A 170 -24.09 -13.67 -0.52
CA ASP A 170 -24.55 -14.51 0.57
C ASP A 170 -24.98 -13.61 1.75
N LEU A 171 -26.27 -13.59 2.02
CA LEU A 171 -26.88 -12.74 3.04
C LEU A 171 -26.63 -13.27 4.48
N VAL A 172 -26.11 -14.48 4.63
CA VAL A 172 -25.77 -15.11 5.91
C VAL A 172 -24.31 -14.83 6.27
N SER A 173 -23.39 -15.14 5.36
CA SER A 173 -21.95 -14.96 5.60
C SER A 173 -21.45 -13.55 5.27
N GLY A 174 -22.21 -12.81 4.44
CA GLY A 174 -21.82 -11.50 3.92
C GLY A 174 -20.84 -11.56 2.75
N ASN A 175 -20.55 -12.76 2.24
CA ASN A 175 -19.64 -12.93 1.13
C ASN A 175 -20.24 -12.40 -0.18
N LEU A 176 -19.47 -11.60 -0.91
CA LEU A 176 -19.81 -11.15 -2.26
C LEU A 176 -18.83 -11.80 -3.25
N THR A 177 -19.37 -12.45 -4.27
CA THR A 177 -18.59 -12.89 -5.44
C THR A 177 -18.99 -12.07 -6.66
N TRP A 178 -18.04 -11.85 -7.55
CA TRP A 178 -18.24 -11.09 -8.78
C TRP A 178 -17.68 -11.88 -9.94
N ALA A 179 -18.48 -12.07 -10.98
CA ALA A 179 -18.08 -12.60 -12.27
C ALA A 179 -18.49 -11.66 -13.42
N ASN A 180 -17.72 -11.70 -14.49
CA ASN A 180 -18.01 -11.04 -15.76
C ASN A 180 -17.74 -12.01 -16.94
N GLU A 181 -17.84 -11.52 -18.18
CA GLU A 181 -17.55 -12.28 -19.41
C GLU A 181 -16.17 -12.99 -19.42
N LYS A 182 -15.18 -12.48 -18.66
CA LYS A 182 -13.82 -13.02 -18.57
C LYS A 182 -13.66 -14.07 -17.47
N GLY A 183 -14.71 -14.31 -16.68
CA GLY A 183 -14.72 -15.25 -15.57
C GLY A 183 -14.90 -14.58 -14.20
N THR A 184 -14.47 -15.26 -13.14
CA THR A 184 -14.56 -14.74 -11.78
C THR A 184 -13.55 -13.61 -11.58
N VAL A 185 -14.02 -12.45 -11.11
CA VAL A 185 -13.19 -11.29 -10.76
C VAL A 185 -12.88 -11.32 -9.26
N LEU A 186 -13.89 -11.59 -8.42
CA LEU A 186 -13.77 -11.67 -6.97
C LEU A 186 -14.36 -13.00 -6.49
N SER A 187 -13.55 -13.83 -5.83
CA SER A 187 -13.97 -15.15 -5.36
C SER A 187 -14.45 -15.16 -3.90
N LYS A 188 -14.00 -14.20 -3.09
CA LYS A 188 -14.45 -14.03 -1.70
C LYS A 188 -14.28 -12.58 -1.22
N GLY A 189 -15.18 -12.13 -0.36
CA GLY A 189 -15.10 -10.86 0.36
C GLY A 189 -16.01 -9.78 -0.22
N PRO A 190 -15.81 -8.51 0.11
CA PRO A 190 -14.84 -8.02 1.09
C PRO A 190 -15.28 -8.32 2.52
N GLU A 191 -14.34 -8.73 3.36
CA GLU A 191 -14.54 -8.97 4.79
C GLU A 191 -13.82 -7.90 5.61
N LEU A 192 -14.51 -7.25 6.56
CA LEU A 192 -13.89 -6.29 7.46
C LEU A 192 -13.01 -7.03 8.48
N SER A 193 -11.70 -6.79 8.43
CA SER A 193 -10.71 -7.43 9.30
C SER A 193 -10.03 -6.42 10.22
N LEU A 194 -9.87 -6.84 11.48
CA LEU A 194 -9.20 -6.09 12.55
C LEU A 194 -7.80 -6.63 12.88
N TYR A 195 -7.34 -7.63 12.14
CA TYR A 195 -6.17 -8.43 12.50
C TYR A 195 -5.17 -8.56 11.36
N ARG A 196 -3.91 -8.82 11.74
CA ARG A 196 -2.81 -9.23 10.87
C ARG A 196 -1.95 -10.22 11.64
N ALA A 197 -1.19 -11.07 10.94
CA ALA A 197 -0.23 -11.96 11.61
C ALA A 197 0.76 -11.14 12.46
N LEU A 198 1.07 -11.61 13.66
CA LEU A 198 1.98 -10.91 14.56
C LEU A 198 3.41 -10.91 14.01
N THR A 199 4.08 -9.78 14.11
CA THR A 199 5.53 -9.68 13.95
C THR A 199 6.22 -10.03 15.26
N GLN A 200 7.53 -10.26 15.18
CA GLN A 200 8.35 -10.43 16.37
C GLN A 200 8.33 -9.20 17.29
N ASN A 201 8.20 -7.98 16.74
CA ASN A 201 8.05 -6.76 17.54
C ASN A 201 6.73 -6.76 18.33
N ASP A 202 5.65 -7.28 17.75
CA ASP A 202 4.35 -7.40 18.44
C ASP A 202 4.44 -8.43 19.59
N LEU A 203 5.25 -9.49 19.43
CA LEU A 203 5.50 -10.52 20.45
C LEU A 203 6.54 -10.12 21.49
N GLY A 204 7.32 -9.06 21.24
CA GLY A 204 8.39 -8.58 22.08
C GLY A 204 7.92 -8.01 23.42
N PHE A 205 8.86 -7.68 24.31
CA PHE A 205 8.56 -7.21 25.67
C PHE A 205 7.62 -6.00 25.70
N GLY A 206 7.84 -5.03 24.80
CA GLY A 206 7.03 -3.83 24.64
C GLY A 206 5.98 -3.89 23.52
N GLY A 207 5.77 -5.06 22.92
CA GLY A 207 4.81 -5.26 21.84
C GLY A 207 3.37 -5.41 22.35
N ASP A 208 2.41 -5.06 21.49
CA ASP A 208 0.98 -5.09 21.80
C ASP A 208 0.39 -6.52 21.78
N GLY A 209 1.15 -7.55 21.42
CA GLY A 209 0.66 -8.92 21.24
C GLY A 209 0.03 -9.53 22.49
N LYS A 210 0.52 -9.16 23.69
CA LYS A 210 -0.10 -9.58 24.97
C LYS A 210 -1.47 -8.94 25.16
N GLU A 211 -1.61 -7.66 24.82
CA GLU A 211 -2.87 -6.94 24.88
C GLU A 211 -3.85 -7.54 23.86
N TRP A 212 -3.44 -7.71 22.61
CA TRP A 212 -4.28 -8.29 21.56
C TRP A 212 -4.73 -9.72 21.88
N SER A 213 -3.90 -10.50 22.56
CA SER A 213 -4.28 -11.84 23.06
C SER A 213 -5.35 -11.75 24.15
N LYS A 214 -5.20 -10.83 25.12
CA LYS A 214 -6.19 -10.58 26.18
C LYS A 214 -7.54 -10.16 25.60
N PHE A 215 -7.53 -9.31 24.57
CA PHE A 215 -8.72 -8.85 23.87
C PHE A 215 -9.19 -9.82 22.77
N ARG A 216 -8.53 -10.98 22.60
CA ARG A 216 -8.85 -12.00 21.59
C ARG A 216 -9.00 -11.44 20.17
N VAL A 217 -8.18 -10.45 19.79
CA VAL A 217 -8.31 -9.74 18.50
C VAL A 217 -8.20 -10.68 17.30
N ALA A 218 -7.35 -11.72 17.38
CA ALA A 218 -7.20 -12.74 16.34
C ALA A 218 -8.45 -13.62 16.16
N GLU A 219 -9.33 -13.68 17.16
CA GLU A 219 -10.57 -14.46 17.14
C GLU A 219 -11.78 -13.58 16.76
N ALA A 220 -11.59 -12.28 16.52
CA ALA A 220 -12.66 -11.39 16.11
C ALA A 220 -13.12 -11.73 14.69
N SER A 221 -14.41 -12.04 14.54
CA SER A 221 -15.02 -12.42 13.27
C SER A 221 -16.21 -11.53 12.92
N THR A 222 -16.45 -11.38 11.62
CA THR A 222 -17.56 -10.60 11.09
C THR A 222 -18.87 -11.37 11.25
N HIS A 223 -19.88 -10.72 11.83
CA HIS A 223 -21.25 -11.20 11.92
C HIS A 223 -22.19 -10.24 11.20
N ILE A 224 -23.01 -10.77 10.29
CA ILE A 224 -24.02 -9.98 9.60
C ILE A 224 -25.21 -9.76 10.52
N GLN A 225 -25.60 -8.50 10.67
CA GLN A 225 -26.81 -8.13 11.42
C GLN A 225 -27.99 -7.88 10.49
N ARG A 226 -27.75 -7.24 9.34
CA ARG A 226 -28.81 -6.84 8.42
C ARG A 226 -28.26 -6.54 7.02
N PHE A 227 -29.05 -6.90 6.01
CA PHE A 227 -28.89 -6.41 4.64
C PHE A 227 -30.07 -5.54 4.22
N THR A 228 -29.80 -4.54 3.38
CA THR A 228 -30.80 -3.78 2.62
C THR A 228 -30.26 -3.45 1.25
N TRP A 229 -31.11 -3.37 0.23
CA TRP A 229 -30.69 -3.03 -1.12
C TRP A 229 -31.74 -2.21 -1.87
N SER A 230 -31.29 -1.45 -2.86
CA SER A 230 -32.14 -0.64 -3.74
C SER A 230 -31.49 -0.43 -5.10
N VAL A 231 -32.31 -0.32 -6.13
CA VAL A 231 -31.88 0.16 -7.45
C VAL A 231 -31.93 1.69 -7.47
N ASN A 232 -30.85 2.33 -7.90
CA ASN A 232 -30.74 3.78 -8.00
C ASN A 232 -31.29 4.28 -9.36
N GLU A 233 -31.51 5.59 -9.49
CA GLU A 233 -32.03 6.21 -10.73
C GLU A 233 -31.11 6.06 -11.93
N ASP A 234 -29.80 5.93 -11.70
CA ASP A 234 -28.79 5.69 -12.71
C ASP A 234 -28.60 4.20 -13.03
N HIS A 235 -29.48 3.34 -12.48
CA HIS A 235 -29.45 1.89 -12.60
C HIS A 235 -28.23 1.19 -11.97
N THR A 236 -27.47 1.87 -11.13
CA THR A 236 -26.59 1.18 -10.16
C THR A 236 -27.41 0.54 -9.04
N VAL A 237 -26.83 -0.45 -8.36
CA VAL A 237 -27.48 -1.14 -7.24
C VAL A 237 -26.71 -0.86 -5.96
N THR A 238 -27.39 -0.26 -4.98
CA THR A 238 -26.84 -0.05 -3.65
C THR A 238 -27.19 -1.25 -2.77
N VAL A 239 -26.20 -1.90 -2.17
CA VAL A 239 -26.39 -2.94 -1.14
C VAL A 239 -25.68 -2.48 0.14
N LYS A 240 -26.37 -2.52 1.27
CA LYS A 240 -25.83 -2.13 2.58
C LYS A 240 -25.87 -3.32 3.53
N ALA A 241 -24.73 -3.65 4.11
CA ALA A 241 -24.57 -4.65 5.16
C ALA A 241 -24.25 -3.94 6.48
N ALA A 242 -25.10 -4.11 7.49
CA ALA A 242 -24.74 -3.79 8.87
C ALA A 242 -24.02 -4.99 9.47
N VAL A 243 -22.79 -4.79 9.93
CA VAL A 243 -21.90 -5.85 10.42
C VAL A 243 -21.39 -5.55 11.82
N ARG A 244 -21.17 -6.61 12.59
CA ARG A 244 -20.49 -6.55 13.89
C ARG A 244 -19.26 -7.46 13.86
N VAL A 245 -18.09 -6.88 14.02
CA VAL A 245 -16.82 -7.62 14.16
C VAL A 245 -16.47 -7.70 15.64
N ALA A 246 -16.53 -8.89 16.21
CA ALA A 246 -16.34 -9.08 17.65
C ALA A 246 -15.67 -10.43 17.94
N PRO A 247 -14.83 -10.53 18.98
CA PRO A 247 -14.31 -11.80 19.44
C PRO A 247 -15.35 -12.57 20.27
N PRO A 248 -15.19 -13.88 20.45
CA PRO A 248 -16.01 -14.64 21.36
C PRO A 248 -15.80 -14.18 22.81
N VAL A 249 -16.86 -14.30 23.62
CA VAL A 249 -16.87 -14.13 25.10
C VAL A 249 -16.42 -12.77 25.66
N LEU A 250 -16.20 -11.75 24.83
CA LEU A 250 -15.90 -10.38 25.27
C LEU A 250 -16.97 -9.40 24.78
N GLU A 251 -17.15 -8.30 25.50
CA GLU A 251 -18.22 -7.33 25.24
C GLU A 251 -17.95 -6.36 24.07
N TRP A 252 -16.68 -6.18 23.69
CA TRP A 252 -16.28 -5.16 22.74
C TRP A 252 -16.53 -5.59 21.29
N ALA A 253 -16.76 -4.61 20.41
CA ALA A 253 -16.93 -4.86 18.99
C ALA A 253 -16.56 -3.65 18.13
N CYS A 254 -16.39 -3.89 16.84
CA CYS A 254 -16.48 -2.89 15.79
C CYS A 254 -17.81 -3.08 15.04
N ASP A 255 -18.72 -2.13 15.20
CA ASP A 255 -19.97 -2.08 14.45
C ASP A 255 -19.77 -1.19 13.22
N ALA A 256 -20.15 -1.67 12.04
CA ALA A 256 -19.94 -0.95 10.78
C ALA A 256 -21.06 -1.17 9.76
N ASP A 257 -21.30 -0.15 8.95
CA ASP A 257 -22.07 -0.24 7.71
C ASP A 257 -21.09 -0.37 6.54
N ILE A 258 -21.20 -1.46 5.77
CA ILE A 258 -20.52 -1.66 4.50
C ILE A 258 -21.53 -1.38 3.39
N THR A 259 -21.29 -0.32 2.63
CA THR A 259 -22.12 0.07 1.47
C THR A 259 -21.40 -0.29 0.18
N TYR A 260 -22.02 -1.18 -0.59
CA TYR A 260 -21.64 -1.53 -1.96
C TYR A 260 -22.46 -0.70 -2.93
N THR A 261 -21.81 -0.01 -3.85
CA THR A 261 -22.45 0.52 -5.06
C THR A 261 -21.98 -0.34 -6.23
N LEU A 262 -22.86 -1.20 -6.71
CA LEU A 262 -22.63 -2.10 -7.83
C LEU A 262 -23.05 -1.39 -9.12
N GLY A 263 -22.16 -1.35 -10.11
CA GLY A 263 -22.52 -0.89 -11.44
C GLY A 263 -21.81 -1.71 -12.49
N PHE A 264 -21.86 -1.21 -13.72
CA PHE A 264 -21.25 -1.92 -14.84
C PHE A 264 -19.72 -1.91 -14.72
N GLY A 265 -19.13 -3.10 -14.65
CA GLY A 265 -17.68 -3.31 -14.61
C GLY A 265 -16.96 -2.79 -13.35
N ALA A 266 -17.69 -2.25 -12.36
CA ALA A 266 -17.09 -1.62 -11.19
C ALA A 266 -17.94 -1.81 -9.92
N ILE A 267 -17.25 -1.83 -8.79
CA ILE A 267 -17.83 -1.80 -7.46
C ILE A 267 -17.15 -0.70 -6.63
N SER A 268 -17.97 0.13 -5.98
CA SER A 268 -17.50 1.05 -4.95
C SER A 268 -17.87 0.47 -3.58
N ILE A 269 -16.92 0.48 -2.65
CA ILE A 269 -17.11 -0.02 -1.29
C ILE A 269 -16.81 1.12 -0.33
N HIS A 270 -17.81 1.49 0.46
CA HIS A 270 -17.68 2.46 1.54
C HIS A 270 -17.95 1.77 2.88
N VAL A 271 -17.00 1.87 3.81
CA VAL A 271 -17.13 1.33 5.16
C VAL A 271 -17.13 2.48 6.15
N LYS A 272 -18.14 2.52 7.02
CA LYS A 272 -18.21 3.47 8.13
C LYS A 272 -18.62 2.74 9.38
N GLY A 273 -17.89 2.94 10.47
CA GLY A 273 -18.16 2.24 11.72
C GLY A 273 -17.47 2.87 12.92
N GLY A 274 -17.64 2.22 14.06
CA GLY A 274 -17.07 2.63 15.33
C GLY A 274 -16.87 1.45 16.27
N PHE A 275 -16.04 1.66 17.28
CA PHE A 275 -15.82 0.67 18.33
C PHE A 275 -16.75 0.92 19.51
N SER A 276 -17.20 -0.16 20.15
CA SER A 276 -18.03 -0.14 21.35
C SER A 276 -17.46 -1.08 22.43
N GLY A 277 -17.76 -0.80 23.70
CA GLY A 277 -17.29 -1.58 24.86
C GLY A 277 -15.84 -1.29 25.27
N THR A 278 -15.26 -2.16 26.10
CA THR A 278 -13.86 -2.08 26.52
C THR A 278 -12.94 -2.61 25.42
N VAL A 279 -12.36 -1.71 24.64
CA VAL A 279 -11.58 -2.03 23.43
C VAL A 279 -10.06 -2.09 23.70
N PRO A 280 -9.27 -2.82 22.89
CA PRO A 280 -7.81 -2.70 22.96
C PRO A 280 -7.38 -1.27 22.62
N LYS A 281 -6.26 -0.82 23.23
CA LYS A 281 -5.70 0.52 23.03
C LYS A 281 -5.42 0.80 21.55
N HIS A 282 -4.88 -0.19 20.86
CA HIS A 282 -4.58 -0.18 19.43
C HIS A 282 -5.01 -1.51 18.81
N ILE A 283 -5.38 -1.46 17.52
CA ILE A 283 -5.64 -2.67 16.73
C ILE A 283 -4.51 -2.91 15.73
N PRO A 284 -4.19 -4.18 15.41
CA PRO A 284 -3.10 -4.52 14.49
C PRO A 284 -3.29 -3.96 13.07
N ARG A 285 -4.53 -3.96 12.57
CA ARG A 285 -4.92 -3.53 11.23
C ARG A 285 -6.41 -3.20 11.21
N LEU A 286 -6.84 -2.26 10.38
CA LEU A 286 -8.23 -2.06 9.99
C LEU A 286 -8.27 -2.06 8.46
N GLY A 287 -8.98 -3.01 7.85
CA GLY A 287 -9.06 -3.07 6.40
C GLY A 287 -10.02 -4.12 5.89
N LEU A 288 -10.16 -4.18 4.56
CA LEU A 288 -10.94 -5.20 3.89
C LEU A 288 -10.03 -6.32 3.40
N THR A 289 -10.43 -7.56 3.64
CA THR A 289 -9.78 -8.75 3.08
C THR A 289 -10.64 -9.32 1.96
N MET A 290 -10.00 -9.65 0.85
CA MET A 290 -10.65 -10.21 -0.33
C MET A 290 -9.80 -11.35 -0.91
N SER A 291 -10.44 -12.22 -1.67
CA SER A 291 -9.75 -13.28 -2.42
C SER A 291 -10.07 -13.12 -3.90
N LEU A 292 -9.01 -13.18 -4.70
CA LEU A 292 -9.08 -13.20 -6.15
C LEU A 292 -8.70 -14.60 -6.65
N PRO A 293 -9.21 -15.05 -7.81
CA PRO A 293 -8.75 -16.27 -8.45
C PRO A 293 -7.25 -16.29 -8.75
N LYS A 294 -6.63 -17.47 -8.74
CA LYS A 294 -5.18 -17.65 -8.97
C LYS A 294 -4.67 -17.22 -10.34
N VAL A 295 -5.57 -17.01 -11.32
CA VAL A 295 -5.21 -16.47 -12.64
C VAL A 295 -4.55 -15.10 -12.52
N TYR A 296 -4.92 -14.35 -11.50
CA TYR A 296 -4.36 -13.06 -11.15
C TYR A 296 -3.05 -13.24 -10.37
N ASN A 297 -1.91 -13.23 -11.08
CA ASN A 297 -0.61 -13.60 -10.54
C ASN A 297 0.46 -12.50 -10.56
N LYS A 298 0.09 -11.28 -10.98
CA LYS A 298 0.97 -10.11 -11.07
C LYS A 298 0.27 -8.87 -10.53
N ALA A 299 0.98 -7.97 -9.88
CA ALA A 299 0.43 -6.71 -9.39
C ALA A 299 1.18 -5.53 -10.00
N THR A 300 0.46 -4.51 -10.41
CA THR A 300 1.03 -3.22 -10.80
C THR A 300 0.41 -2.11 -9.96
N TRP A 301 1.25 -1.26 -9.36
CA TRP A 301 0.79 -0.17 -8.51
C TRP A 301 1.66 1.07 -8.70
N PHE A 302 1.02 2.25 -8.58
CA PHE A 302 1.74 3.49 -8.36
C PHE A 302 1.75 3.82 -6.86
N GLY A 303 2.94 3.99 -6.29
CA GLY A 303 3.12 4.22 -4.86
C GLY A 303 4.52 3.86 -4.40
N ARG A 304 4.68 3.63 -3.09
CA ARG A 304 5.98 3.24 -2.54
C ARG A 304 6.37 1.81 -2.93
N GLY A 305 7.63 1.63 -3.31
CA GLY A 305 8.19 0.35 -3.71
C GLY A 305 9.70 0.44 -3.98
N PRO A 306 10.30 -0.62 -4.58
CA PRO A 306 9.65 -1.89 -4.95
C PRO A 306 9.40 -2.80 -3.73
N GLY A 307 10.19 -2.65 -2.67
CA GLY A 307 10.09 -3.45 -1.44
C GLY A 307 8.85 -3.15 -0.60
N GLU A 308 8.67 -3.91 0.47
CA GLU A 308 7.65 -3.60 1.48
C GLU A 308 7.94 -2.28 2.22
N SER A 309 6.88 -1.61 2.67
CA SER A 309 6.94 -0.39 3.46
C SER A 309 5.73 -0.29 4.38
N TYR A 310 5.95 0.16 5.61
CA TYR A 310 4.97 0.27 6.69
C TYR A 310 4.80 1.73 7.13
N ARG A 311 4.01 1.96 8.20
CA ARG A 311 3.69 3.32 8.63
C ARG A 311 4.95 4.10 9.06
N ASP A 312 5.84 3.39 9.70
CA ASP A 312 7.05 3.80 10.42
C ASP A 312 8.35 3.28 9.78
N LYS A 313 8.26 2.49 8.70
CA LYS A 313 9.40 2.01 7.89
C LYS A 313 9.08 2.19 6.42
N LYS A 314 9.46 3.31 5.82
CA LYS A 314 9.04 3.65 4.45
C LYS A 314 9.98 4.61 3.74
N GLU A 315 10.93 5.23 4.43
CA GLU A 315 11.77 6.28 3.86
C GLU A 315 12.67 5.72 2.76
N GLY A 316 13.09 4.45 2.89
CA GLY A 316 13.82 3.71 1.86
C GLY A 316 12.98 3.28 0.65
N ALA A 317 11.65 3.42 0.71
CA ALA A 317 10.75 3.02 -0.39
C ALA A 317 10.34 4.24 -1.23
N ARG A 318 10.59 4.15 -2.54
CA ARG A 318 10.39 5.23 -3.52
C ARG A 318 8.99 5.23 -4.10
N PHE A 319 8.44 6.41 -4.35
CA PHE A 319 7.30 6.55 -5.26
C PHE A 319 7.72 6.19 -6.68
N GLY A 320 6.83 5.50 -7.40
CA GLY A 320 7.03 5.06 -8.77
C GLY A 320 5.93 4.09 -9.20
N ARG A 321 5.92 3.72 -10.49
CA ARG A 321 5.10 2.61 -11.00
C ARG A 321 5.91 1.33 -10.87
N TRP A 322 5.42 0.42 -10.04
CA TRP A 322 6.08 -0.85 -9.75
C TRP A 322 5.24 -2.01 -10.27
N SER A 323 5.90 -3.10 -10.63
CA SER A 323 5.23 -4.35 -10.96
C SER A 323 5.98 -5.53 -10.35
N ALA A 324 5.25 -6.52 -9.85
CA ALA A 324 5.81 -7.70 -9.22
C ALA A 324 4.88 -8.90 -9.39
N SER A 325 5.42 -10.12 -9.39
CA SER A 325 4.59 -11.32 -9.23
C SER A 325 4.00 -11.37 -7.82
N ILE A 326 2.90 -12.10 -7.62
CA ILE A 326 2.34 -12.30 -6.27
C ILE A 326 3.35 -12.98 -5.32
N GLU A 327 4.26 -13.81 -5.84
CA GLU A 327 5.33 -14.40 -5.05
C GLU A 327 6.34 -13.33 -4.58
N ASP A 328 6.73 -12.42 -5.47
CA ASP A 328 7.71 -11.36 -5.17
C ASP A 328 7.15 -10.25 -4.26
N LEU A 329 5.83 -10.21 -4.06
CA LEU A 329 5.22 -9.29 -3.09
C LEU A 329 5.46 -9.73 -1.64
N GLN A 330 5.81 -10.99 -1.40
CA GLN A 330 6.07 -11.50 -0.06
C GLN A 330 7.53 -11.28 0.35
N THR A 331 7.74 -10.87 1.59
CA THR A 331 9.06 -10.92 2.21
C THR A 331 9.19 -12.26 2.94
N LYS A 332 10.12 -13.10 2.50
CA LYS A 332 10.37 -14.45 3.02
C LYS A 332 11.13 -14.41 4.34
N TYR A 333 10.53 -13.82 5.37
CA TYR A 333 11.07 -13.86 6.73
C TYR A 333 11.25 -15.30 7.23
N GLU A 334 12.39 -15.58 7.86
CA GLU A 334 12.71 -16.91 8.41
C GLU A 334 11.68 -17.37 9.45
N TRP A 335 11.15 -16.42 10.22
CA TRP A 335 9.94 -16.59 11.01
C TRP A 335 8.75 -15.94 10.28
N PRO A 336 7.75 -16.71 9.83
CA PRO A 336 6.58 -16.16 9.16
C PRO A 336 5.85 -15.15 10.06
N GLN A 337 5.63 -13.97 9.49
CA GLN A 337 4.96 -12.85 10.14
C GLN A 337 4.24 -12.02 9.07
N GLU A 338 3.46 -11.03 9.49
CA GLU A 338 2.94 -10.03 8.55
C GLU A 338 4.10 -9.44 7.73
N ASN A 339 3.93 -9.42 6.41
CA ASN A 339 4.94 -8.97 5.46
C ASN A 339 4.30 -8.44 4.18
N GLY A 340 5.10 -7.79 3.34
CA GLY A 340 4.69 -7.47 1.97
C GLY A 340 3.76 -6.25 1.84
N HIS A 341 3.43 -5.58 2.95
CA HIS A 341 2.64 -4.35 2.91
C HIS A 341 3.34 -3.32 2.04
N LYS A 342 2.61 -2.69 1.12
CA LYS A 342 3.10 -1.52 0.39
C LYS A 342 2.40 -0.32 0.99
N ARG A 343 3.15 0.64 1.53
CA ARG A 343 2.55 1.90 1.96
C ARG A 343 2.21 2.71 0.72
N MET A 344 0.99 2.46 0.29
CA MET A 344 0.34 3.07 -0.82
C MET A 344 -0.18 4.47 -0.44
N ALA A 345 0.06 5.46 -1.29
CA ALA A 345 -0.93 6.52 -1.53
C ALA A 345 -1.88 6.10 -2.68
N THR A 346 -2.05 4.78 -2.88
CA THR A 346 -2.57 4.20 -4.12
C THR A 346 -4.03 4.47 -4.32
N ARG A 347 -4.33 4.82 -5.57
CA ARG A 347 -5.66 5.16 -6.10
C ARG A 347 -6.03 4.28 -7.29
N GLU A 348 -5.07 3.58 -7.89
CA GLU A 348 -5.26 2.63 -9.00
C GLU A 348 -4.42 1.37 -8.76
N TRP A 349 -5.07 0.21 -8.85
CA TRP A 349 -4.46 -1.12 -8.89
C TRP A 349 -4.82 -1.74 -10.22
N GLU A 350 -3.82 -2.13 -11.01
CA GLU A 350 -4.03 -2.87 -12.25
C GLU A 350 -3.33 -4.22 -12.12
N GLN A 351 -4.09 -5.27 -12.34
CA GLN A 351 -3.62 -6.64 -12.36
C GLN A 351 -3.95 -7.18 -13.74
N GLU A 352 -2.90 -7.39 -14.55
CA GLU A 352 -2.98 -7.95 -15.90
C GLU A 352 -3.20 -9.46 -15.89
#